data_AF-A0A9P6BCU0-F1
#
_entry.id   AF-A0A9P6BCU0-F1
#
_cell.length_a   1.000
_cell.length_b   1.000
_cell.length_c   1.000
_cell.angle_alpha   90.00
_cell.angle_beta   90.00
_cell.angle_gamma   90.00
#
_symmetry.space_group_name_H-M   'P 1'
#
loop_
_entity.id
_entity.type
_entity.pdbx_description
1 polymer ?
#
loop_
_entity_poly.entity_id
_entity_poly.type
_entity_poly.pdbx_seq_one_letter_code
_entity_poly.pdbx_strand_id
1 'polypeptide(L)'
;MNRGSNANGLPFHSPGGNRRPVFGAVLAHVWRIGPEKFFVLVGLCIISLFALTRLSGDPVSTPRTFVDRSEHEAKSEAEREQVVKEILSTRRSAYRFEDFTEEALVLEENDRLVPATAVLLGWRRLDSLKVIVEYLARYPYIKEIIVWNNNKENKLSKQDFEFDPSYGNLPELQVYNGKDNLHDMSKYMACSLAKYQHCYFQDDDWLNTHMDALYTNFLTSPNLIHTNTLPLIHMEHRRWTFTNPDYRLHSGFSWLGTGSYVPREKAQRLMEQGGNSNLAKDRLRVIDMYFSIWTNQYPYQLVNYLTPLDRKNGWSTDGVSDHWAIVFRNMLDAASRLYSALVANPEVSEKDYFLREEEFPLVKDRHARTSMDHFPDPGEVIYDGDLQTIEEQNQKFFALESPTKEFIDKFAYIHAVDNDPLTCWNSFKVPQVGDSFGLQFVKATLVKKFTIVSSKSLAHLDGKISVLGSDYSGEDWTPCYHTARFPHAHTMVLEVSCSPAPNLPKGLAHNIKIQFVQALEKSVEVCGMELGGMIL
;
A
#
# COMPACT_ATOMS: atom_id res chain seq x y z
N MET A 1 4.05 -10.80 28.22
CA MET A 1 2.83 -11.39 27.63
C MET A 1 3.21 -11.86 26.23
N ASN A 2 3.20 -13.18 26.01
CA ASN A 2 3.63 -13.80 24.76
C ASN A 2 2.56 -13.62 23.68
N ARG A 3 2.88 -12.94 22.58
CA ARG A 3 2.18 -13.12 21.30
C ARG A 3 3.20 -13.34 20.20
N GLY A 4 3.10 -14.49 19.55
CA GLY A 4 3.93 -14.88 18.42
C GLY A 4 3.53 -14.09 17.18
N SER A 5 4.50 -13.36 16.63
CA SER A 5 4.46 -12.83 15.27
C SER A 5 4.54 -13.99 14.28
N ASN A 6 3.40 -14.59 13.95
CA ASN A 6 3.28 -15.52 12.83
C ASN A 6 2.80 -14.75 11.59
N ALA A 7 3.73 -14.05 10.94
CA ALA A 7 3.63 -13.68 9.54
C ALA A 7 3.92 -14.92 8.68
N ASN A 8 2.96 -15.85 8.57
CA ASN A 8 3.02 -16.98 7.64
C ASN A 8 1.85 -16.83 6.63
N GLY A 9 2.02 -16.87 5.32
CA GLY A 9 3.23 -16.94 4.53
C GLY A 9 2.96 -16.33 3.16
N LEU A 10 3.91 -15.53 2.69
CA LEU A 10 4.05 -15.19 1.29
C LEU A 10 5.13 -16.14 0.74
N PRO A 11 4.87 -16.93 -0.32
CA PRO A 11 5.91 -17.73 -0.92
C PRO A 11 6.84 -16.77 -1.66
N PHE A 12 8.11 -16.71 -1.26
CA PHE A 12 9.11 -15.91 -1.98
C PHE A 12 10.27 -16.79 -2.40
N HIS A 13 10.62 -16.66 -3.68
CA HIS A 13 11.81 -17.20 -4.27
C HIS A 13 13.05 -16.55 -3.64
N SER A 14 13.88 -17.36 -2.98
CA SER A 14 15.30 -17.01 -2.78
C SER A 14 15.98 -16.91 -4.15
N PRO A 15 17.01 -16.06 -4.33
CA PRO A 15 17.83 -16.08 -5.52
C PRO A 15 18.60 -17.41 -5.56
N GLY A 16 18.05 -18.39 -6.26
CA GLY A 16 18.72 -19.64 -6.57
C GLY A 16 19.88 -19.35 -7.51
N GLY A 17 21.11 -19.37 -6.97
CA GLY A 17 22.33 -19.33 -7.74
C GLY A 17 22.38 -20.51 -8.71
N ASN A 18 21.93 -20.30 -9.94
CA ASN A 18 21.95 -21.30 -10.99
C ASN A 18 23.30 -21.24 -11.71
N ARG A 19 24.25 -22.07 -11.24
CA ARG A 19 25.31 -22.59 -12.11
C ARG A 19 24.65 -23.50 -13.15
N ARG A 20 24.43 -22.99 -14.36
CA ARG A 20 24.10 -23.86 -15.51
C ARG A 20 25.36 -24.59 -15.99
N PRO A 21 25.29 -25.90 -16.24
CA PRO A 21 26.32 -26.60 -16.99
C PRO A 21 26.10 -26.33 -18.48
N VAL A 22 27.17 -25.90 -19.16
CA VAL A 22 27.23 -25.84 -20.62
C VAL A 22 27.60 -27.23 -21.12
N PHE A 23 26.76 -27.84 -21.95
CA PHE A 23 27.14 -29.01 -22.75
C PHE A 23 26.68 -28.87 -24.20
N GLY A 24 27.65 -29.09 -25.08
CA GLY A 24 27.52 -29.22 -26.52
C GLY A 24 28.36 -28.16 -27.23
N ALA A 25 29.38 -28.47 -28.02
CA ALA A 25 30.09 -29.71 -28.34
C ALA A 25 31.40 -29.25 -29.03
N VAL A 26 32.45 -30.06 -28.99
CA VAL A 26 33.37 -30.36 -30.11
C VAL A 26 34.65 -30.97 -29.53
N LEU A 27 34.82 -32.23 -29.93
CA LEU A 27 36.01 -33.06 -29.86
C LEU A 27 37.30 -32.34 -30.25
N ALA A 28 38.36 -32.48 -29.45
CA ALA A 28 39.67 -32.97 -29.89
C ALA A 28 40.66 -32.95 -28.72
N HIS A 29 41.50 -33.98 -28.66
CA HIS A 29 42.62 -34.18 -27.72
C HIS A 29 42.24 -34.44 -26.25
N VAL A 30 42.39 -35.70 -25.81
CA VAL A 30 43.56 -36.15 -25.04
C VAL A 30 43.52 -37.69 -25.00
N TRP A 31 44.56 -38.29 -25.56
CA TRP A 31 44.91 -39.69 -25.40
C TRP A 31 45.68 -39.90 -24.09
N ARG A 32 45.51 -41.11 -23.51
CA ARG A 32 46.36 -41.79 -22.50
C ARG A 32 46.24 -41.35 -21.04
N ILE A 33 45.23 -41.91 -20.37
CA ILE A 33 45.35 -42.26 -18.94
C ILE A 33 45.58 -43.78 -18.89
N GLY A 34 46.71 -44.20 -18.31
CA GLY A 34 47.05 -45.61 -18.16
C GLY A 34 46.11 -46.33 -17.17
N PRO A 35 45.97 -47.66 -17.28
CA PRO A 35 45.01 -48.46 -16.53
C PRO A 35 45.13 -48.29 -15.00
N GLU A 36 46.32 -47.98 -14.49
CA GLU A 36 46.55 -47.82 -13.04
C GLU A 36 45.91 -46.55 -12.45
N LYS A 37 45.75 -45.49 -13.24
CA LYS A 37 45.08 -44.25 -12.78
C LYS A 37 43.55 -44.35 -12.88
N PHE A 38 43.04 -45.25 -13.72
CA PHE A 38 41.61 -45.52 -13.83
C PHE A 38 41.07 -46.24 -12.59
N PHE A 39 41.81 -47.21 -12.04
CA PHE A 39 41.39 -47.91 -10.82
C PHE A 39 41.44 -47.04 -9.55
N VAL A 40 42.36 -46.07 -9.48
CA VAL A 40 42.40 -45.10 -8.36
C VAL A 40 41.20 -44.15 -8.40
N LEU A 41 40.79 -43.70 -9.60
CA LEU A 41 39.61 -42.85 -9.77
C LEU A 41 38.30 -43.58 -9.47
N VAL A 42 38.18 -44.86 -9.88
CA VAL A 42 37.03 -45.70 -9.55
C VAL A 42 36.98 -46.02 -8.05
N GLY A 43 38.14 -46.25 -7.41
CA GLY A 43 38.22 -46.46 -5.96
C GLY A 43 37.77 -45.24 -5.14
N LEU A 44 38.16 -44.02 -5.55
CA LEU A 44 37.75 -42.78 -4.88
C LEU A 44 36.25 -42.48 -5.04
N CYS A 45 35.65 -42.82 -6.19
CA CYS A 45 34.21 -42.70 -6.39
C CYS A 45 33.41 -43.69 -5.53
N ILE A 46 33.90 -44.93 -5.34
CA ILE A 46 33.23 -45.95 -4.51
C ILE A 46 33.31 -45.59 -3.01
N ILE A 47 34.45 -45.07 -2.54
CA ILE A 47 34.60 -44.60 -1.15
C ILE A 47 33.70 -43.38 -0.87
N SER A 48 33.53 -42.48 -1.85
CA SER A 48 32.62 -41.34 -1.74
C SER A 48 31.14 -41.74 -1.70
N LEU A 49 30.75 -42.80 -2.45
CA LEU A 49 29.40 -43.37 -2.40
C LEU A 49 29.11 -44.12 -1.09
N PHE A 50 30.11 -44.74 -0.46
CA PHE A 50 29.96 -45.38 0.85
C PHE A 50 29.93 -44.39 2.02
N ALA A 51 30.57 -43.22 1.89
CA ALA A 51 30.49 -42.15 2.88
C ALA A 51 29.11 -41.44 2.86
N LEU A 52 28.44 -41.37 1.70
CA LEU A 52 27.12 -40.76 1.56
C LEU A 52 25.97 -41.68 2.01
N THR A 53 26.13 -43.01 1.97
CA THR A 53 25.09 -43.96 2.40
C THR A 53 25.05 -44.21 3.91
N ARG A 54 26.07 -43.79 4.68
CA ARG A 54 26.11 -43.91 6.15
C ARG A 54 25.60 -42.70 6.94
N LEU A 55 25.12 -41.65 6.26
CA LEU A 55 24.52 -40.46 6.90
C LEU A 55 23.00 -40.34 6.71
N SER A 56 22.35 -41.30 6.05
CA SER A 56 20.89 -41.43 6.06
C SER A 56 20.45 -42.35 7.21
N GLY A 57 20.41 -41.81 8.41
CA GLY A 57 19.55 -42.35 9.46
C GLY A 57 18.12 -41.89 9.19
N ASP A 58 17.22 -42.82 8.94
CA ASP A 58 15.78 -42.53 8.81
C ASP A 58 15.28 -41.88 10.10
N PRO A 59 14.63 -40.69 10.04
CA PRO A 59 13.91 -40.20 11.20
C PRO A 59 12.68 -41.09 11.40
N VAL A 60 12.66 -41.75 12.55
CA VAL A 60 11.50 -42.45 13.12
C VAL A 60 10.26 -41.57 12.95
N SER A 61 9.30 -42.09 12.17
CA SER A 61 8.00 -41.47 11.95
C SER A 61 7.16 -41.55 13.23
N THR A 62 7.26 -40.51 14.07
CA THR A 62 6.20 -40.21 15.04
C THR A 62 4.89 -39.97 14.27
N PRO A 63 3.77 -40.61 14.65
CA PRO A 63 2.48 -40.33 14.03
C PRO A 63 2.13 -38.86 14.31
N ARG A 64 2.15 -38.02 13.26
CA ARG A 64 1.64 -36.66 13.31
C ARG A 64 0.15 -36.76 13.66
N THR A 65 -0.18 -36.38 14.89
CA THR A 65 -1.53 -36.07 15.33
C THR A 65 -2.13 -35.06 14.37
N PHE A 66 -3.13 -35.51 13.60
CA PHE A 66 -3.87 -34.71 12.62
C PHE A 66 -4.81 -33.68 13.27
N VAL A 67 -4.65 -33.41 14.58
CA VAL A 67 -5.56 -32.65 15.43
C VAL A 67 -5.15 -31.18 15.58
N ASP A 68 -3.92 -30.80 15.22
CA ASP A 68 -3.37 -29.48 15.61
C ASP A 68 -3.71 -28.33 14.61
N ARG A 69 -3.99 -28.65 13.33
CA ARG A 69 -4.19 -27.60 12.31
C ARG A 69 -5.60 -26.98 12.35
N SER A 70 -6.63 -27.79 12.59
CA SER A 70 -8.01 -27.31 12.67
C SER A 70 -8.26 -26.46 13.92
N GLU A 71 -7.64 -26.82 15.06
CA GLU A 71 -7.73 -26.05 16.29
C GLU A 71 -6.99 -24.71 16.19
N HIS A 72 -5.81 -24.69 15.56
CA HIS A 72 -5.07 -23.45 15.30
C HIS A 72 -5.80 -22.52 14.31
N GLU A 73 -6.41 -23.05 13.25
CA GLU A 73 -7.21 -22.28 12.30
C GLU A 73 -8.49 -21.74 12.96
N ALA A 74 -9.20 -22.55 13.75
CA ALA A 74 -10.40 -22.11 14.48
C ALA A 74 -10.09 -21.04 15.54
N LYS A 75 -8.96 -21.17 16.25
CA LYS A 75 -8.51 -20.17 17.24
C LYS A 75 -8.15 -18.84 16.56
N SER A 76 -7.49 -18.90 15.39
CA SER A 76 -7.16 -17.72 14.58
C SER A 76 -8.42 -17.01 14.05
N GLU A 77 -9.44 -17.78 13.65
CA GLU A 77 -10.72 -17.25 13.17
C GLU A 77 -11.52 -16.54 14.28
N ALA A 78 -11.61 -17.13 15.47
CA ALA A 78 -12.25 -16.50 16.63
C ALA A 78 -11.53 -15.23 17.10
N GLU A 79 -10.19 -15.25 17.12
CA GLU A 79 -9.39 -14.06 17.44
C GLU A 79 -9.63 -12.93 16.42
N ARG A 80 -9.70 -13.26 15.12
CA ARG A 80 -10.02 -12.30 14.06
C ARG A 80 -11.41 -11.70 14.23
N GLU A 81 -12.43 -12.53 14.48
CA GLU A 81 -13.79 -12.06 14.71
C GLU A 81 -13.89 -11.12 15.92
N GLN A 82 -13.17 -11.42 16.99
CA GLN A 82 -13.14 -10.57 18.18
C GLN A 82 -12.51 -9.21 17.88
N VAL A 83 -11.39 -9.17 17.14
CA VAL A 83 -10.74 -7.92 16.71
C VAL A 83 -11.68 -7.11 15.81
N VAL A 84 -12.36 -7.74 14.87
CA VAL A 84 -13.35 -7.06 14.01
C VAL A 84 -14.48 -6.47 14.85
N LYS A 85 -15.07 -7.23 15.80
CA LYS A 85 -16.11 -6.71 16.70
C LYS A 85 -15.63 -5.51 17.51
N GLU A 86 -14.41 -5.56 18.03
CA GLU A 86 -13.80 -4.44 18.75
C GLU A 86 -13.68 -3.20 17.85
N ILE A 87 -13.18 -3.37 16.62
CA ILE A 87 -13.11 -2.30 15.61
C ILE A 87 -14.49 -1.71 15.33
N LEU A 88 -15.50 -2.55 15.09
CA LEU A 88 -16.87 -2.11 14.81
C LEU A 88 -17.47 -1.31 15.99
N SER A 89 -17.14 -1.68 17.22
CA SER A 89 -17.65 -1.00 18.42
C SER A 89 -16.93 0.30 18.77
N THR A 90 -15.65 0.43 18.42
CA THR A 90 -14.78 1.52 18.89
C THR A 90 -14.52 2.58 17.82
N ARG A 91 -14.41 2.19 16.54
CA ARG A 91 -14.06 3.12 15.46
C ARG A 91 -15.27 3.88 14.96
N ARG A 92 -15.12 5.20 14.90
CA ARG A 92 -16.07 6.15 14.30
C ARG A 92 -15.30 7.18 13.50
N SER A 93 -15.96 7.79 12.53
CA SER A 93 -15.34 8.87 11.77
C SER A 93 -15.08 10.09 12.65
N ALA A 94 -13.93 10.72 12.45
CA ALA A 94 -13.61 12.05 12.97
C ALA A 94 -14.37 13.18 12.22
N TYR A 95 -14.92 12.89 11.04
CA TYR A 95 -15.82 13.76 10.30
C TYR A 95 -17.25 13.63 10.84
N ARG A 96 -18.04 14.71 10.77
CA ARG A 96 -19.43 14.70 11.26
C ARG A 96 -20.39 14.41 10.13
N PHE A 97 -21.51 13.75 10.43
CA PHE A 97 -22.56 13.49 9.44
C PHE A 97 -23.23 14.78 8.94
N GLU A 98 -23.32 15.79 9.80
CA GLU A 98 -23.93 17.08 9.45
C GLU A 98 -23.16 17.81 8.35
N ASP A 99 -21.83 17.62 8.29
CA ASP A 99 -20.95 18.25 7.30
C ASP A 99 -21.16 17.67 5.88
N PHE A 100 -21.88 16.54 5.76
CA PHE A 100 -22.13 15.82 4.50
C PHE A 100 -23.62 15.78 4.12
N THR A 101 -24.38 16.77 4.57
CA THR A 101 -25.74 17.05 4.04
C THR A 101 -25.65 17.84 2.73
N GLU A 102 -26.70 17.80 1.90
CA GLU A 102 -26.69 18.55 0.63
C GLU A 102 -26.53 20.06 0.88
N GLU A 103 -27.12 20.57 1.96
CA GLU A 103 -27.01 21.95 2.39
C GLU A 103 -25.64 22.30 2.97
N ALA A 104 -25.00 21.38 3.69
CA ALA A 104 -23.68 21.63 4.28
C ALA A 104 -22.55 21.60 3.25
N LEU A 105 -22.64 20.75 2.22
CA LEU A 105 -21.61 20.60 1.18
C LEU A 105 -21.49 21.82 0.26
N VAL A 106 -22.49 22.71 0.25
CA VAL A 106 -22.43 23.99 -0.50
C VAL A 106 -21.90 25.15 0.34
N LEU A 107 -21.61 24.94 1.63
CA LEU A 107 -21.01 25.96 2.49
C LEU A 107 -19.51 26.09 2.21
N GLU A 108 -18.99 27.31 2.24
CA GLU A 108 -17.57 27.61 2.00
C GLU A 108 -16.63 26.86 2.96
N GLU A 109 -17.03 26.64 4.21
CA GLU A 109 -16.26 25.87 5.19
C GLU A 109 -16.13 24.37 4.88
N ASN A 110 -16.98 23.85 3.99
CA ASN A 110 -17.05 22.44 3.59
C ASN A 110 -16.82 22.26 2.08
N ASP A 111 -16.41 23.29 1.35
CA ASP A 111 -16.20 23.26 -0.11
C ASP A 111 -15.20 22.16 -0.54
N ARG A 112 -14.32 21.77 0.38
CA ARG A 112 -13.30 20.72 0.23
C ARG A 112 -13.83 19.31 0.48
N LEU A 113 -14.97 19.17 1.13
CA LEU A 113 -15.51 17.86 1.50
C LEU A 113 -16.12 17.21 0.26
N VAL A 114 -15.62 16.03 -0.06
CA VAL A 114 -16.00 15.30 -1.27
C VAL A 114 -16.79 14.06 -0.88
N PRO A 115 -18.11 13.98 -1.20
CA PRO A 115 -18.86 12.73 -1.06
C PRO A 115 -18.40 11.70 -2.08
N ALA A 116 -18.45 10.42 -1.69
CA ALA A 116 -17.98 9.30 -2.50
C ALA A 116 -18.96 8.13 -2.53
N THR A 117 -18.85 7.35 -3.60
CA THR A 117 -19.50 6.05 -3.75
C THR A 117 -18.53 4.93 -3.36
N ALA A 118 -18.85 4.12 -2.37
CA ALA A 118 -18.11 2.89 -2.13
C ALA A 118 -18.51 1.82 -3.16
N VAL A 119 -17.53 1.16 -3.76
CA VAL A 119 -17.72 0.02 -4.65
C VAL A 119 -17.10 -1.20 -3.98
N LEU A 120 -17.95 -2.16 -3.63
CA LEU A 120 -17.57 -3.38 -2.94
C LEU A 120 -17.64 -4.56 -3.89
N LEU A 121 -16.51 -5.25 -4.05
CA LEU A 121 -16.43 -6.45 -4.87
C LEU A 121 -16.74 -7.68 -4.03
N GLY A 122 -17.84 -8.37 -4.35
CA GLY A 122 -18.26 -9.58 -3.68
C GLY A 122 -18.15 -10.82 -4.54
N TRP A 123 -17.71 -11.94 -3.98
CA TRP A 123 -17.86 -13.25 -4.63
C TRP A 123 -18.39 -14.33 -3.67
N ARG A 124 -17.51 -14.97 -2.89
CA ARG A 124 -17.88 -16.11 -2.04
C ARG A 124 -17.97 -15.77 -0.56
N ARG A 125 -17.80 -14.50 -0.18
CA ARG A 125 -17.69 -14.07 1.23
C ARG A 125 -18.72 -13.01 1.60
N LEU A 126 -19.98 -13.43 1.59
CA LEU A 126 -21.09 -12.53 1.94
C LEU A 126 -20.91 -11.93 3.35
N ASP A 127 -20.46 -12.70 4.34
CA ASP A 127 -20.30 -12.20 5.70
C ASP A 127 -19.23 -11.10 5.81
N SER A 128 -18.12 -11.24 5.07
CA SER A 128 -17.12 -10.16 4.94
C SER A 128 -17.75 -8.90 4.36
N LEU A 129 -18.56 -9.00 3.30
CA LEU A 129 -19.21 -7.84 2.70
C LEU A 129 -20.19 -7.16 3.67
N LYS A 130 -20.95 -7.93 4.45
CA LYS A 130 -21.86 -7.37 5.47
C LYS A 130 -21.09 -6.55 6.50
N VAL A 131 -19.98 -7.10 7.00
CA VAL A 131 -19.08 -6.39 7.92
C VAL A 131 -18.55 -5.10 7.30
N ILE A 132 -18.14 -5.13 6.03
CA ILE A 132 -17.62 -3.94 5.34
C ILE A 132 -18.73 -2.88 5.17
N VAL A 133 -19.94 -3.26 4.77
CA VAL A 133 -21.08 -2.33 4.63
C VAL A 133 -21.41 -1.66 5.96
N GLU A 134 -21.52 -2.46 7.03
CA GLU A 134 -21.76 -1.96 8.38
C GLU A 134 -20.63 -1.00 8.82
N TYR A 135 -19.38 -1.34 8.50
CA TYR A 135 -18.24 -0.49 8.83
C TYR A 135 -18.23 0.83 8.06
N LEU A 136 -18.50 0.81 6.75
CA LEU A 136 -18.52 2.00 5.91
C LEU A 136 -19.66 2.95 6.24
N ALA A 137 -20.78 2.46 6.76
CA ALA A 137 -21.91 3.29 7.21
C ALA A 137 -21.55 4.26 8.35
N ARG A 138 -20.41 4.05 9.04
CA ARG A 138 -19.89 4.94 10.09
C ARG A 138 -19.17 6.17 9.56
N TYR A 139 -18.97 6.25 8.24
CA TYR A 139 -18.17 7.30 7.59
C TYR A 139 -19.07 8.20 6.73
N PRO A 140 -19.25 9.47 7.11
CA PRO A 140 -20.28 10.34 6.54
C PRO A 140 -20.03 10.73 5.08
N TYR A 141 -18.78 10.66 4.62
CA TYR A 141 -18.41 10.88 3.23
C TYR A 141 -18.78 9.72 2.29
N ILE A 142 -19.11 8.52 2.82
CA ILE A 142 -19.66 7.43 2.01
C ILE A 142 -21.17 7.61 1.92
N LYS A 143 -21.64 8.09 0.76
CA LYS A 143 -23.06 8.44 0.55
C LYS A 143 -23.82 7.43 -0.29
N GLU A 144 -23.10 6.61 -1.06
CA GLU A 144 -23.63 5.50 -1.85
C GLU A 144 -22.72 4.29 -1.66
N ILE A 145 -23.30 3.09 -1.62
CA ILE A 145 -22.58 1.83 -1.64
C ILE A 145 -23.14 1.00 -2.81
N ILE A 146 -22.26 0.63 -3.73
CA ILE A 146 -22.53 -0.31 -4.81
C ILE A 146 -21.85 -1.64 -4.47
N VAL A 147 -22.65 -2.66 -4.18
CA VAL A 147 -22.15 -4.04 -4.04
C VAL A 147 -22.27 -4.73 -5.38
N TRP A 148 -21.13 -5.12 -5.96
CA TRP A 148 -21.10 -5.94 -7.16
C TRP A 148 -20.84 -7.40 -6.80
N ASN A 149 -21.85 -8.24 -6.98
CA ASN A 149 -21.77 -9.66 -6.73
C ASN A 149 -21.34 -10.42 -7.99
N ASN A 150 -20.12 -10.94 -7.99
CA ASN A 150 -19.55 -11.81 -9.03
C ASN A 150 -19.97 -13.28 -8.90
N ASN A 151 -20.80 -13.63 -7.91
CA ASN A 151 -21.29 -14.98 -7.73
C ASN A 151 -22.61 -15.20 -8.47
N LYS A 152 -22.56 -15.92 -9.59
CA LYS A 152 -23.76 -16.28 -10.35
C LYS A 152 -24.67 -17.32 -9.66
N GLU A 153 -24.13 -18.06 -8.68
CA GLU A 153 -24.84 -19.14 -8.00
C GLU A 153 -25.69 -18.62 -6.85
N ASN A 154 -25.27 -17.53 -6.21
CA ASN A 154 -25.98 -16.89 -5.11
C ASN A 154 -26.33 -15.45 -5.47
N LYS A 155 -27.62 -15.10 -5.50
CA LYS A 155 -28.06 -13.73 -5.74
C LYS A 155 -28.22 -12.98 -4.43
N LEU A 156 -27.66 -11.78 -4.39
CA LEU A 156 -27.79 -10.87 -3.25
C LEU A 156 -28.89 -9.84 -3.51
N SER A 157 -29.42 -9.31 -2.42
CA SER A 157 -30.45 -8.28 -2.35
C SER A 157 -30.04 -7.22 -1.33
N LYS A 158 -30.78 -6.11 -1.26
CA LYS A 158 -30.52 -5.08 -0.25
C LYS A 158 -30.75 -5.59 1.19
N GLN A 159 -31.68 -6.54 1.36
CA GLN A 159 -32.03 -7.11 2.67
C GLN A 159 -30.86 -7.89 3.29
N ASP A 160 -29.95 -8.41 2.46
CA ASP A 160 -28.77 -9.11 2.94
C ASP A 160 -27.80 -8.20 3.71
N PHE A 161 -27.94 -6.88 3.57
CA PHE A 161 -27.06 -5.86 4.16
C PHE A 161 -27.77 -4.99 5.21
N GLU A 162 -28.91 -5.44 5.72
CA GLU A 162 -29.54 -4.80 6.88
C GLU A 162 -28.67 -4.99 8.12
N PHE A 163 -28.44 -3.92 8.87
CA PHE A 163 -27.68 -3.93 10.12
C PHE A 163 -28.35 -3.01 11.15
N ASP A 164 -27.88 -3.10 12.39
CA ASP A 164 -28.41 -2.30 13.50
C ASP A 164 -28.24 -0.79 13.21
N PRO A 165 -29.34 0.01 13.19
CA PRO A 165 -29.27 1.46 13.00
C PRO A 165 -28.37 2.21 13.99
N SER A 166 -28.02 1.59 15.13
CA SER A 166 -27.07 2.15 16.12
C SER A 166 -25.67 2.42 15.53
N TYR A 167 -25.33 1.77 14.41
CA TYR A 167 -24.08 1.98 13.70
C TYR A 167 -24.08 3.16 12.72
N GLY A 168 -25.25 3.74 12.44
CA GLY A 168 -25.41 4.84 11.50
C GLY A 168 -26.54 4.56 10.51
N ASN A 169 -26.88 5.57 9.73
CA ASN A 169 -27.84 5.41 8.64
C ASN A 169 -27.17 4.69 7.47
N LEU A 170 -27.82 3.64 6.97
CA LEU A 170 -27.37 2.95 5.75
C LEU A 170 -27.31 3.96 4.59
N PRO A 171 -26.13 4.13 3.94
CA PRO A 171 -26.03 4.94 2.73
C PRO A 171 -26.91 4.38 1.60
N GLU A 172 -27.04 5.12 0.49
CA GLU A 172 -27.80 4.61 -0.66
C GLU A 172 -27.17 3.29 -1.15
N LEU A 173 -27.87 2.17 -0.96
CA LEU A 173 -27.35 0.84 -1.31
C LEU A 173 -27.89 0.37 -2.66
N GLN A 174 -26.99 -0.04 -3.54
CA GLN A 174 -27.29 -0.71 -4.80
C GLN A 174 -26.58 -2.07 -4.85
N VAL A 175 -27.28 -3.10 -5.31
CA VAL A 175 -26.74 -4.46 -5.41
C VAL A 175 -26.88 -4.93 -6.85
N TYR A 176 -25.74 -5.20 -7.49
CA TYR A 176 -25.66 -5.72 -8.85
C TYR A 176 -25.24 -7.17 -8.83
N ASN A 177 -26.08 -8.05 -9.37
CA ASN A 177 -25.76 -9.47 -9.52
C ASN A 177 -25.23 -9.74 -10.93
N GLY A 178 -23.93 -10.02 -11.04
CA GLY A 178 -23.28 -10.38 -12.29
C GLY A 178 -23.82 -11.69 -12.86
N LYS A 179 -23.98 -11.75 -14.19
CA LYS A 179 -24.32 -13.00 -14.89
C LYS A 179 -23.15 -13.99 -14.89
N ASP A 180 -21.94 -13.45 -14.84
CA ASP A 180 -20.66 -14.16 -14.77
C ASP A 180 -19.73 -13.43 -13.80
N ASN A 181 -18.64 -14.09 -13.40
CA ASN A 181 -17.58 -13.46 -12.64
C ASN A 181 -16.76 -12.53 -13.55
N LEU A 182 -16.98 -11.21 -13.40
CA LEU A 182 -16.23 -10.17 -14.12
C LEU A 182 -14.92 -9.81 -13.42
N HIS A 183 -14.64 -10.40 -12.26
CA HIS A 183 -13.48 -10.11 -11.42
C HIS A 183 -13.33 -8.60 -11.22
N ASP A 184 -12.12 -8.06 -11.40
CA ASP A 184 -11.76 -6.68 -11.11
C ASP A 184 -12.48 -5.67 -12.01
N MET A 185 -12.85 -6.07 -13.24
CA MET A 185 -13.54 -5.20 -14.21
C MET A 185 -14.80 -4.54 -13.64
N SER A 186 -15.50 -5.29 -12.79
CA SER A 186 -16.73 -4.83 -12.18
C SER A 186 -16.54 -3.61 -11.27
N LYS A 187 -15.36 -3.42 -10.65
CA LYS A 187 -15.05 -2.23 -9.83
C LYS A 187 -15.18 -0.96 -10.68
N TYR A 188 -14.58 -0.98 -11.86
CA TYR A 188 -14.54 0.15 -12.78
C TYR A 188 -15.87 0.38 -13.48
N MET A 189 -16.57 -0.70 -13.83
CA MET A 189 -17.94 -0.59 -14.35
C MET A 189 -18.86 0.06 -13.31
N ALA A 190 -18.85 -0.40 -12.07
CA ALA A 190 -19.63 0.20 -10.98
C ALA A 190 -19.23 1.66 -10.74
N CYS A 191 -17.93 1.96 -10.69
CA CYS A 191 -17.45 3.32 -10.50
C CYS A 191 -17.88 4.26 -11.63
N SER A 192 -17.76 3.84 -12.89
CA SER A 192 -18.16 4.65 -14.04
C SER A 192 -19.63 5.05 -14.05
N LEU A 193 -20.47 4.25 -13.37
CA LEU A 193 -21.91 4.44 -13.20
C LEU A 193 -22.29 5.06 -11.84
N ALA A 194 -21.32 5.29 -10.95
CA ALA A 194 -21.53 5.81 -9.61
C ALA A 194 -22.19 7.19 -9.64
N LYS A 195 -22.99 7.50 -8.61
CA LYS A 195 -23.65 8.80 -8.47
C LYS A 195 -22.66 9.92 -8.23
N TYR A 196 -21.64 9.67 -7.41
CA TYR A 196 -20.63 10.66 -7.04
C TYR A 196 -19.41 10.64 -7.96
N GLN A 197 -18.65 11.75 -7.98
CA GLN A 197 -17.49 11.92 -8.87
C GLN A 197 -16.27 11.10 -8.44
N HIS A 198 -16.29 10.53 -7.24
CA HIS A 198 -15.19 9.76 -6.68
C HIS A 198 -15.72 8.47 -6.10
N CYS A 199 -14.94 7.41 -6.27
CA CYS A 199 -15.27 6.08 -5.79
C CYS A 199 -14.27 5.64 -4.72
N TYR A 200 -14.74 4.92 -3.72
CA TYR A 200 -13.92 4.19 -2.77
C TYR A 200 -13.96 2.69 -3.10
N PHE A 201 -12.84 2.05 -3.42
CA PHE A 201 -12.80 0.60 -3.72
C PHE A 201 -12.34 -0.21 -2.52
N GLN A 202 -13.01 -1.35 -2.28
CA GLN A 202 -12.58 -2.35 -1.31
C GLN A 202 -13.06 -3.75 -1.69
N ASP A 203 -12.17 -4.74 -1.52
CA ASP A 203 -12.42 -6.16 -1.72
C ASP A 203 -12.96 -6.84 -0.45
N ASP A 204 -13.48 -8.07 -0.59
CA ASP A 204 -14.11 -8.82 0.50
C ASP A 204 -13.13 -9.56 1.45
N ASP A 205 -11.84 -9.23 1.41
CA ASP A 205 -10.76 -9.94 2.11
C ASP A 205 -9.96 -9.09 3.10
N TRP A 206 -10.18 -7.77 3.08
CA TRP A 206 -9.56 -6.81 4.00
C TRP A 206 -10.58 -5.81 4.53
N LEU A 207 -10.35 -5.35 5.75
CA LEU A 207 -11.01 -4.19 6.35
C LEU A 207 -9.99 -3.07 6.50
N ASN A 208 -10.20 -1.98 5.76
CA ASN A 208 -9.39 -0.78 5.90
C ASN A 208 -9.78 -0.02 7.16
N THR A 209 -9.02 -0.18 8.23
CA THR A 209 -9.33 0.47 9.49
C THR A 209 -8.99 1.98 9.48
N HIS A 210 -8.22 2.45 8.51
CA HIS A 210 -7.67 3.82 8.44
C HIS A 210 -8.44 4.73 7.48
N MET A 211 -9.77 4.62 7.47
CA MET A 211 -10.66 5.34 6.54
C MET A 211 -10.49 6.86 6.60
N ASP A 212 -10.50 7.48 7.79
CA ASP A 212 -10.36 8.94 7.91
C ASP A 212 -8.98 9.42 7.46
N ALA A 213 -7.92 8.65 7.73
CA ALA A 213 -6.57 8.98 7.29
C ALA A 213 -6.45 8.92 5.77
N LEU A 214 -7.04 7.88 5.15
CA LEU A 214 -7.07 7.75 3.69
C LEU A 214 -7.92 8.84 3.04
N TYR A 215 -9.09 9.14 3.61
CA TYR A 215 -9.98 10.20 3.11
C TYR A 215 -9.33 11.58 3.24
N THR A 216 -8.72 11.89 4.39
CA THR A 216 -8.01 13.16 4.61
C THR A 216 -6.86 13.34 3.63
N ASN A 217 -6.10 12.27 3.35
CA ASN A 217 -5.05 12.29 2.33
C ASN A 217 -5.66 12.48 0.92
N PHE A 218 -6.77 11.83 0.61
CA PHE A 218 -7.48 12.01 -0.66
C PHE A 218 -7.94 13.46 -0.89
N LEU A 219 -8.40 14.15 0.16
CA LEU A 219 -8.85 15.54 0.06
C LEU A 219 -7.73 16.52 -0.33
N THR A 220 -6.45 16.17 -0.20
CA THR A 220 -5.35 17.06 -0.63
C THR A 220 -5.26 17.14 -2.15
N SER A 221 -5.66 16.08 -2.86
CA SER A 221 -5.53 15.98 -4.31
C SER A 221 -6.54 14.97 -4.88
N PRO A 222 -7.85 15.28 -4.87
CA PRO A 222 -8.90 14.32 -5.25
C PRO A 222 -8.78 13.73 -6.66
N ASN A 223 -8.04 14.41 -7.54
CA ASN A 223 -7.77 13.97 -8.90
C ASN A 223 -6.78 12.80 -8.98
N LEU A 224 -5.94 12.58 -7.95
CA LEU A 224 -5.00 11.46 -7.91
C LEU A 224 -5.68 10.17 -7.43
N ILE A 225 -5.06 9.02 -7.69
CA ILE A 225 -5.43 7.76 -7.03
C ILE A 225 -4.78 7.75 -5.65
N HIS A 226 -5.59 7.63 -4.60
CA HIS A 226 -5.10 7.47 -3.23
C HIS A 226 -5.37 6.05 -2.75
N THR A 227 -4.36 5.36 -2.24
CA THR A 227 -4.50 3.96 -1.81
C THR A 227 -4.00 3.76 -0.39
N ASN A 228 -4.48 2.71 0.27
CA ASN A 228 -3.92 2.22 1.51
C ASN A 228 -3.40 0.80 1.31
N THR A 229 -2.17 0.52 1.72
CA THR A 229 -1.52 -0.78 1.54
C THR A 229 -0.65 -1.16 2.74
N LEU A 230 -0.25 -2.43 2.79
CA LEU A 230 0.65 -2.96 3.82
C LEU A 230 2.11 -2.58 3.52
N PRO A 231 2.97 -2.41 4.53
CA PRO A 231 4.37 -2.00 4.33
C PRO A 231 5.15 -2.84 3.30
N LEU A 232 5.05 -4.18 3.39
CA LEU A 232 5.76 -5.07 2.48
C LEU A 232 5.21 -5.04 1.05
N ILE A 233 3.91 -4.81 0.90
CA ILE A 233 3.26 -4.70 -0.41
C ILE A 233 3.59 -3.35 -1.05
N HIS A 234 3.71 -2.30 -0.25
CA HIS A 234 4.17 -1.00 -0.72
C HIS A 234 5.55 -1.08 -1.39
N MET A 235 6.49 -1.85 -0.84
CA MET A 235 7.78 -2.10 -1.50
C MET A 235 7.61 -2.70 -2.90
N GLU A 236 6.68 -3.67 -3.08
CA GLU A 236 6.39 -4.25 -4.40
C GLU A 236 5.80 -3.20 -5.36
N HIS A 237 4.93 -2.32 -4.86
CA HIS A 237 4.39 -1.21 -5.65
C HIS A 237 5.48 -0.22 -6.09
N ARG A 238 6.42 0.10 -5.20
CA ARG A 238 7.53 1.04 -5.46
C ARG A 238 8.50 0.54 -6.53
N ARG A 239 8.73 -0.78 -6.63
CA ARG A 239 9.51 -1.38 -7.73
C ARG A 239 8.89 -1.14 -9.11
N TRP A 240 7.58 -0.94 -9.14
CA TRP A 240 6.78 -0.69 -10.33
C TRP A 240 6.27 0.75 -10.38
N THR A 241 7.05 1.68 -9.82
CA THR A 241 6.89 3.11 -9.98
C THR A 241 8.09 3.62 -10.76
N PHE A 242 7.87 4.09 -11.99
CA PHE A 242 8.95 4.34 -12.96
C PHE A 242 8.65 5.54 -13.86
N THR A 243 9.67 6.01 -14.56
CA THR A 243 9.60 7.12 -15.50
C THR A 243 10.23 6.77 -16.86
N ASN A 244 9.89 7.57 -17.87
CA ASN A 244 10.69 7.75 -19.07
C ASN A 244 10.46 9.19 -19.60
N PRO A 245 11.43 10.10 -19.42
CA PRO A 245 11.25 11.51 -19.77
C PRO A 245 11.09 11.74 -21.29
N ASP A 246 11.70 10.89 -22.13
CA ASP A 246 11.64 11.04 -23.59
C ASP A 246 10.21 10.88 -24.13
N TYR A 247 9.38 10.12 -23.42
CA TYR A 247 7.99 9.84 -23.80
C TYR A 247 6.95 10.37 -22.81
N ARG A 248 7.39 11.17 -21.82
CA ARG A 248 6.56 11.69 -20.73
C ARG A 248 5.75 10.57 -20.03
N LEU A 249 6.46 9.49 -19.71
CA LEU A 249 5.97 8.37 -18.91
C LEU A 249 6.29 8.64 -17.44
N HIS A 250 5.28 8.59 -16.58
CA HIS A 250 5.41 8.80 -15.13
C HIS A 250 4.30 8.02 -14.44
N SER A 251 4.58 6.75 -14.14
CA SER A 251 3.53 5.79 -13.82
C SER A 251 3.90 4.91 -12.63
N GLY A 252 2.88 4.39 -11.95
CA GLY A 252 3.06 3.51 -10.80
C GLY A 252 1.98 2.45 -10.65
N PHE A 253 2.39 1.27 -10.19
CA PHE A 253 1.45 0.26 -9.73
C PHE A 253 0.93 0.57 -8.32
N SER A 254 -0.36 0.32 -8.08
CA SER A 254 -0.91 0.18 -6.74
C SER A 254 -2.05 -0.82 -6.74
N TRP A 255 -2.03 -1.74 -5.77
CA TRP A 255 -3.19 -2.53 -5.39
C TRP A 255 -4.31 -1.62 -4.87
N LEU A 256 -5.55 -1.85 -5.34
CA LEU A 256 -6.71 -0.99 -5.04
C LEU A 256 -7.70 -1.63 -4.05
N GLY A 257 -7.67 -2.96 -3.94
CA GLY A 257 -8.63 -3.76 -3.17
C GLY A 257 -8.62 -3.54 -1.66
N THR A 258 -7.55 -2.96 -1.12
CA THR A 258 -7.35 -2.76 0.32
C THR A 258 -7.90 -1.43 0.85
N GLY A 259 -8.61 -0.68 0.01
CA GLY A 259 -9.07 0.67 0.28
C GLY A 259 -8.37 1.67 -0.62
N SER A 260 -9.10 2.26 -1.54
CA SER A 260 -8.58 3.30 -2.43
C SER A 260 -9.65 4.30 -2.85
N TYR A 261 -9.29 5.59 -2.94
CA TYR A 261 -10.10 6.61 -3.59
C TYR A 261 -9.62 6.84 -5.01
N VAL A 262 -10.57 6.86 -5.94
CA VAL A 262 -10.33 6.97 -7.38
C VAL A 262 -11.33 7.96 -7.98
N PRO A 263 -10.91 8.90 -8.85
CA PRO A 263 -11.84 9.70 -9.64
C PRO A 263 -12.64 8.82 -10.61
N ARG A 264 -13.96 9.03 -10.65
CA ARG A 264 -14.87 8.35 -11.58
C ARG A 264 -14.44 8.53 -13.03
N GLU A 265 -13.93 9.71 -13.38
CA GLU A 265 -13.44 9.99 -14.73
C GLU A 265 -12.30 9.04 -15.14
N LYS A 266 -11.39 8.69 -14.23
CA LYS A 266 -10.31 7.73 -14.56
C LYS A 266 -10.87 6.33 -14.81
N ALA A 267 -11.89 5.91 -14.06
CA ALA A 267 -12.58 4.64 -14.31
C ALA A 267 -13.33 4.65 -15.66
N GLN A 268 -13.94 5.77 -16.04
CA GLN A 268 -14.57 5.95 -17.35
C GLN A 268 -13.54 5.89 -18.49
N ARG A 269 -12.41 6.60 -18.33
CA ARG A 269 -11.30 6.59 -19.29
C ARG A 269 -10.69 5.21 -19.47
N LEU A 270 -10.59 4.40 -18.41
CA LEU A 270 -10.15 3.01 -18.52
C LEU A 270 -11.05 2.21 -19.48
N MET A 271 -12.37 2.45 -19.48
CA MET A 271 -13.30 1.77 -20.40
C MET A 271 -12.99 2.13 -21.87
N GLU A 272 -12.65 3.38 -22.14
CA GLU A 272 -12.27 3.88 -23.46
C GLU A 272 -10.90 3.32 -23.90
N GLN A 273 -9.93 3.29 -22.99
CA GLN A 273 -8.62 2.67 -23.20
C GLN A 273 -8.75 1.17 -23.50
N GLY A 274 -9.58 0.45 -22.72
CA GLY A 274 -9.84 -0.98 -22.88
C GLY A 274 -10.49 -1.30 -24.24
N GLY A 275 -11.44 -0.47 -24.69
CA GLY A 275 -12.08 -0.61 -25.99
C GLY A 275 -11.11 -0.44 -27.17
N ASN A 276 -10.15 0.47 -27.06
CA ASN A 276 -9.22 0.79 -28.15
C ASN A 276 -7.92 -0.03 -28.16
N SER A 277 -7.54 -0.61 -27.02
CA SER A 277 -6.29 -1.37 -26.87
C SER A 277 -6.37 -2.83 -27.31
N ASN A 278 -7.52 -3.28 -27.83
CA ASN A 278 -7.81 -4.69 -28.13
C ASN A 278 -7.49 -5.62 -26.95
N LEU A 279 -7.73 -5.16 -25.71
CA LEU A 279 -7.47 -5.97 -24.53
C LEU A 279 -8.37 -7.21 -24.56
N ALA A 280 -7.74 -8.39 -24.53
CA ALA A 280 -8.49 -9.63 -24.53
C ALA A 280 -9.33 -9.76 -23.24
N LYS A 281 -10.47 -10.45 -23.34
CA LYS A 281 -11.45 -10.56 -22.24
C LYS A 281 -10.86 -11.13 -20.94
N ASP A 282 -9.86 -12.00 -21.04
CA ASP A 282 -9.12 -12.55 -19.91
C ASP A 282 -8.30 -11.48 -19.17
N ARG A 283 -7.76 -10.48 -19.87
CA ARG A 283 -7.00 -9.37 -19.28
C ARG A 283 -7.89 -8.38 -18.56
N LEU A 284 -9.11 -8.16 -19.07
CA LEU A 284 -10.11 -7.36 -18.37
C LEU A 284 -10.45 -7.93 -16.98
N ARG A 285 -10.30 -9.24 -16.77
CA ARG A 285 -10.54 -9.85 -15.45
C ARG A 285 -9.49 -9.47 -14.40
N VAL A 286 -8.30 -9.06 -14.82
CA VAL A 286 -7.17 -8.68 -13.95
C VAL A 286 -6.81 -7.22 -14.16
N ILE A 287 -7.80 -6.40 -14.50
CA ILE A 287 -7.61 -5.01 -14.91
C ILE A 287 -7.07 -4.12 -13.79
N ASP A 288 -7.18 -4.54 -12.53
CA ASP A 288 -6.50 -3.89 -11.40
C ASP A 288 -4.98 -3.79 -11.62
N MET A 289 -4.38 -4.75 -12.34
CA MET A 289 -2.95 -4.74 -12.64
C MET A 289 -2.57 -3.71 -13.72
N TYR A 290 -3.56 -3.20 -14.45
CA TYR A 290 -3.37 -2.23 -15.52
C TYR A 290 -3.76 -0.83 -15.08
N PHE A 291 -4.83 -0.69 -14.30
CA PHE A 291 -5.51 0.58 -14.09
C PHE A 291 -4.59 1.70 -13.64
N SER A 292 -3.89 1.53 -12.51
CA SER A 292 -3.05 2.59 -11.97
C SER A 292 -1.89 2.91 -12.92
N ILE A 293 -1.30 1.89 -13.54
CA ILE A 293 -0.23 2.07 -14.54
C ILE A 293 -0.75 2.90 -15.72
N TRP A 294 -1.92 2.56 -16.24
CA TRP A 294 -2.55 3.19 -17.40
C TRP A 294 -3.13 4.57 -17.14
N THR A 295 -3.13 5.05 -15.89
CA THR A 295 -3.39 6.47 -15.65
C THR A 295 -2.24 7.36 -16.12
N ASN A 296 -1.04 6.79 -16.33
CA ASN A 296 0.21 7.50 -16.50
C ASN A 296 0.38 8.58 -15.42
N GLN A 297 0.11 8.20 -14.17
CA GLN A 297 0.30 9.03 -12.99
C GLN A 297 0.87 8.16 -11.87
N TYR A 298 1.59 8.80 -10.96
CA TYR A 298 2.04 8.15 -9.74
C TYR A 298 0.87 8.07 -8.74
N PRO A 299 0.53 6.89 -8.17
CA PRO A 299 -0.45 6.80 -7.08
C PRO A 299 0.06 7.43 -5.79
N TYR A 300 -0.81 8.04 -4.99
CA TYR A 300 -0.51 8.49 -3.62
C TYR A 300 -0.85 7.37 -2.63
N GLN A 301 0.17 6.65 -2.17
CA GLN A 301 -0.01 5.46 -1.34
C GLN A 301 0.24 5.78 0.14
N LEU A 302 -0.71 5.40 0.98
CA LEU A 302 -0.54 5.33 2.41
C LEU A 302 -0.15 3.91 2.82
N VAL A 303 0.69 3.83 3.85
CA VAL A 303 1.16 2.57 4.40
C VAL A 303 0.60 2.40 5.80
N ASN A 304 -0.29 1.44 5.99
CA ASN A 304 -0.87 1.10 7.29
C ASN A 304 -1.08 -0.41 7.43
N TYR A 305 -1.20 -0.89 8.66
CA TYR A 305 -1.63 -2.27 8.89
C TYR A 305 -3.15 -2.40 8.72
N LEU A 306 -3.55 -3.36 7.90
CA LEU A 306 -4.95 -3.61 7.57
C LEU A 306 -5.45 -4.84 8.33
N THR A 307 -6.74 -4.89 8.62
CA THR A 307 -7.32 -6.04 9.31
C THR A 307 -7.78 -7.07 8.27
N PRO A 308 -7.16 -8.26 8.22
CA PRO A 308 -7.62 -9.31 7.30
C PRO A 308 -9.01 -9.79 7.71
N LEU A 309 -9.87 -10.04 6.73
CA LEU A 309 -11.17 -10.70 6.92
C LEU A 309 -11.05 -12.18 6.54
N ASP A 310 -12.17 -12.84 6.21
CA ASP A 310 -12.09 -14.17 5.62
C ASP A 310 -11.37 -14.13 4.27
N ARG A 311 -10.41 -15.04 4.11
CA ARG A 311 -9.58 -15.19 2.90
C ARG A 311 -9.80 -16.53 2.21
N LYS A 312 -10.63 -17.43 2.76
CA LYS A 312 -11.02 -18.69 2.11
C LYS A 312 -11.69 -18.41 0.76
N ASN A 313 -11.50 -19.27 -0.25
CA ASN A 313 -12.09 -19.08 -1.59
C ASN A 313 -11.70 -17.76 -2.29
N GLY A 314 -10.53 -17.22 -1.96
CA GLY A 314 -9.98 -16.08 -2.68
C GLY A 314 -9.46 -16.48 -4.04
N TRP A 315 -9.22 -15.46 -4.88
CA TRP A 315 -8.49 -15.68 -6.13
C TRP A 315 -7.17 -16.41 -5.86
N SER A 316 -6.50 -16.11 -4.73
CA SER A 316 -5.26 -16.74 -4.25
C SER A 316 -5.36 -18.19 -3.76
N THR A 317 -6.56 -18.77 -3.68
CA THR A 317 -6.77 -20.13 -3.11
C THR A 317 -7.24 -21.17 -4.13
N ASP A 318 -7.62 -20.75 -5.33
CA ASP A 318 -8.14 -21.65 -6.37
C ASP A 318 -7.00 -22.17 -7.28
N GLY A 319 -6.29 -23.20 -6.80
CA GLY A 319 -5.52 -24.13 -7.64
C GLY A 319 -4.33 -23.59 -8.45
N VAL A 320 -4.00 -22.30 -8.36
CA VAL A 320 -2.83 -21.70 -9.00
C VAL A 320 -1.67 -21.68 -8.01
N SER A 321 -0.55 -22.28 -8.39
CA SER A 321 0.62 -22.40 -7.51
C SER A 321 1.41 -21.11 -7.34
N ASP A 322 1.25 -20.12 -8.23
CA ASP A 322 1.99 -18.87 -8.20
C ASP A 322 1.15 -17.67 -8.69
N HIS A 323 0.44 -17.04 -7.75
CA HIS A 323 -0.40 -15.87 -7.99
C HIS A 323 0.43 -14.62 -8.32
N TRP A 324 1.61 -14.50 -7.71
CA TRP A 324 2.48 -13.34 -7.89
C TRP A 324 3.07 -13.30 -9.29
N ALA A 325 3.43 -14.46 -9.87
CA ALA A 325 3.83 -14.52 -11.28
C ALA A 325 2.73 -14.01 -12.22
N ILE A 326 1.45 -14.27 -11.93
CA ILE A 326 0.35 -13.73 -12.74
C ILE A 326 0.24 -12.22 -12.57
N VAL A 327 0.27 -11.73 -11.33
CA VAL A 327 0.23 -10.29 -11.01
C VAL A 327 1.33 -9.55 -11.76
N PHE A 328 2.59 -9.94 -11.54
CA PHE A 328 3.74 -9.26 -12.13
C PHE A 328 3.78 -9.38 -13.65
N ARG A 329 3.36 -10.51 -14.23
CA ARG A 329 3.26 -10.64 -15.70
C ARG A 329 2.24 -9.67 -16.30
N ASN A 330 1.12 -9.43 -15.61
CA ASN A 330 0.14 -8.46 -16.07
C ASN A 330 0.62 -7.02 -15.87
N MET A 331 1.37 -6.73 -14.79
CA MET A 331 1.99 -5.42 -14.60
C MET A 331 3.03 -5.12 -15.69
N LEU A 332 3.85 -6.11 -16.08
CA LEU A 332 4.79 -5.98 -17.20
C LEU A 332 4.05 -5.74 -18.52
N ASP A 333 3.00 -6.51 -18.81
CA ASP A 333 2.18 -6.30 -20.02
C ASP A 333 1.52 -4.92 -20.02
N ALA A 334 1.02 -4.45 -18.87
CA ALA A 334 0.44 -3.12 -18.72
C ALA A 334 1.46 -2.01 -19.01
N ALA A 335 2.66 -2.09 -18.41
CA ALA A 335 3.75 -1.13 -18.60
C ALA A 335 4.25 -1.12 -20.05
N SER A 336 4.45 -2.30 -20.66
CA SER A 336 4.88 -2.44 -22.05
C SER A 336 3.87 -1.85 -23.04
N ARG A 337 2.57 -2.05 -22.80
CA ARG A 337 1.50 -1.47 -23.63
C ARG A 337 1.40 0.03 -23.48
N LEU A 338 1.47 0.54 -22.25
CA LEU A 338 1.51 1.98 -22.00
C LEU A 338 2.68 2.59 -22.77
N TYR A 339 3.91 2.10 -22.54
CA TYR A 339 5.10 2.57 -23.24
C TYR A 339 4.92 2.55 -24.75
N SER A 340 4.47 1.42 -25.32
CA SER A 340 4.24 1.29 -26.76
C SER A 340 3.22 2.31 -27.29
N ALA A 341 2.16 2.60 -26.53
CA ALA A 341 1.17 3.61 -26.89
C ALA A 341 1.73 5.03 -26.84
N LEU A 342 2.59 5.33 -25.86
CA LEU A 342 3.27 6.62 -25.73
C LEU A 342 4.30 6.85 -26.84
N VAL A 343 5.06 5.81 -27.22
CA VAL A 343 6.05 5.86 -28.32
C VAL A 343 5.36 6.01 -29.67
N ALA A 344 4.26 5.28 -29.90
CA ALA A 344 3.52 5.35 -31.17
C ALA A 344 2.86 6.72 -31.40
N ASN A 345 2.58 7.47 -30.33
CA ASN A 345 1.96 8.79 -30.36
C ASN A 345 2.78 9.79 -29.53
N PRO A 346 3.92 10.28 -30.05
CA PRO A 346 4.79 11.20 -29.32
C PRO A 346 4.15 12.59 -29.13
N GLU A 347 3.29 13.01 -30.06
CA GLU A 347 2.53 14.26 -29.98
C GLU A 347 1.15 14.02 -29.33
N VAL A 348 0.75 14.94 -28.43
CA VAL A 348 -0.60 14.90 -27.83
C VAL A 348 -1.62 15.14 -28.93
N SER A 349 -2.51 14.16 -29.13
CA SER A 349 -3.61 14.28 -30.08
C SER A 349 -4.95 14.19 -29.35
N GLU A 350 -6.05 14.52 -30.03
CA GLU A 350 -7.40 14.33 -29.49
C GLU A 350 -7.72 12.86 -29.14
N LYS A 351 -6.89 11.90 -29.60
CA LYS A 351 -7.01 10.47 -29.30
C LYS A 351 -5.97 9.98 -28.29
N ASP A 352 -5.28 10.89 -27.59
CA ASP A 352 -4.37 10.50 -26.53
C ASP A 352 -5.16 10.21 -25.24
N TYR A 353 -5.31 8.93 -24.94
CA TYR A 353 -5.99 8.46 -23.74
C TYR A 353 -5.10 8.48 -22.50
N PHE A 354 -3.82 8.87 -22.63
CA PHE A 354 -2.85 8.90 -21.54
C PHE A 354 -2.44 10.34 -21.24
N LEU A 355 -2.65 10.76 -20.00
CA LEU A 355 -2.21 12.08 -19.55
C LEU A 355 -0.68 12.15 -19.58
N ARG A 356 -0.12 13.23 -20.12
CA ARG A 356 1.32 13.39 -20.31
C ARG A 356 1.98 14.35 -19.33
N GLU A 357 1.19 15.10 -18.58
CA GLU A 357 1.67 15.97 -17.52
C GLU A 357 1.41 15.29 -16.19
N GLU A 358 2.38 15.36 -15.28
CA GLU A 358 2.22 14.85 -13.92
C GLU A 358 1.18 15.71 -13.18
N GLU A 359 0.22 15.05 -12.55
CA GLU A 359 -0.81 15.68 -11.74
C GLU A 359 -0.21 16.17 -10.41
N PHE A 360 -0.53 17.41 -10.04
CA PHE A 360 -0.12 17.98 -8.77
C PHE A 360 -0.89 17.37 -7.57
N PRO A 361 -0.24 17.27 -6.39
CA PRO A 361 1.16 17.59 -6.14
C PRO A 361 2.11 16.57 -6.78
N LEU A 362 3.29 17.04 -7.21
CA LEU A 362 4.34 16.17 -7.76
C LEU A 362 4.79 15.16 -6.70
N VAL A 363 5.35 14.02 -7.09
CA VAL A 363 5.73 12.97 -6.12
C VAL A 363 6.66 13.48 -5.02
N LYS A 364 7.65 14.31 -5.40
CA LYS A 364 8.59 14.96 -4.47
C LYS A 364 7.95 15.97 -3.51
N ASP A 365 6.68 16.31 -3.70
CA ASP A 365 5.94 17.25 -2.87
C ASP A 365 4.88 16.51 -2.02
N ARG A 366 4.68 15.21 -2.22
CA ARG A 366 3.75 14.34 -1.47
C ARG A 366 4.27 13.95 -0.09
N HIS A 367 4.88 14.90 0.62
CA HIS A 367 5.54 14.72 1.89
C HIS A 367 4.68 15.11 3.10
N ALA A 368 3.38 14.83 3.06
CA ALA A 368 2.45 15.18 4.15
C ALA A 368 2.87 14.63 5.53
N ARG A 369 3.69 13.56 5.57
CA ARG A 369 4.16 12.95 6.83
C ARG A 369 5.67 12.88 6.95
N THR A 370 6.42 12.68 5.87
CA THR A 370 7.89 12.66 5.90
C THR A 370 8.44 12.98 4.52
N SER A 371 9.56 13.69 4.46
CA SER A 371 10.34 13.89 3.23
C SER A 371 11.40 12.81 3.03
N MET A 372 11.68 12.00 4.05
CA MET A 372 12.71 10.96 4.02
C MET A 372 12.10 9.65 3.53
N ASP A 373 11.72 9.60 2.25
CA ASP A 373 11.26 8.35 1.62
C ASP A 373 12.38 7.29 1.71
N HIS A 374 11.97 6.06 2.01
CA HIS A 374 12.88 4.93 2.09
C HIS A 374 13.30 4.45 0.70
N PHE A 375 12.48 4.70 -0.33
CA PHE A 375 12.68 4.18 -1.68
C PHE A 375 13.42 5.18 -2.59
N PRO A 376 14.02 4.69 -3.69
CA PRO A 376 14.55 5.57 -4.75
C PRO A 376 13.49 6.54 -5.26
N ASP A 377 13.95 7.69 -5.77
CA ASP A 377 13.08 8.63 -6.46
C ASP A 377 12.52 7.95 -7.72
N PRO A 378 11.20 8.01 -7.99
CA PRO A 378 10.63 7.41 -9.20
C PRO A 378 11.24 7.93 -10.50
N GLY A 379 11.81 9.14 -10.50
CA GLY A 379 12.56 9.73 -11.59
C GLY A 379 13.87 9.00 -11.92
N GLU A 380 14.41 8.20 -10.99
CA GLU A 380 15.62 7.40 -11.18
C GLU A 380 15.32 5.99 -11.71
N VAL A 381 14.07 5.53 -11.59
CA VAL A 381 13.65 4.20 -12.04
C VAL A 381 13.19 4.29 -13.49
N ILE A 382 14.14 4.13 -14.43
CA ILE A 382 13.87 4.27 -15.87
C ILE A 382 13.24 3.00 -16.47
N TYR A 383 12.17 3.16 -17.24
CA TYR A 383 11.54 2.12 -18.05
C TYR A 383 11.65 2.43 -19.54
N ASP A 384 12.43 1.64 -20.28
CA ASP A 384 12.72 1.86 -21.71
C ASP A 384 11.97 0.90 -22.65
N GLY A 385 11.01 0.14 -22.12
CA GLY A 385 10.27 -0.87 -22.89
C GLY A 385 11.10 -2.07 -23.35
N ASP A 386 12.34 -2.18 -22.88
CA ASP A 386 13.29 -3.25 -23.19
C ASP A 386 13.09 -4.51 -22.35
N LEU A 387 12.35 -4.38 -21.23
CA LEU A 387 12.20 -5.44 -20.23
C LEU A 387 11.47 -6.65 -20.77
N GLN A 388 12.12 -7.81 -20.68
CA GLN A 388 11.57 -9.11 -21.02
C GLN A 388 11.05 -9.85 -19.78
N THR A 389 11.59 -9.53 -18.61
CA THR A 389 11.28 -10.23 -17.35
C THR A 389 11.10 -9.28 -16.17
N ILE A 390 10.42 -9.78 -15.15
CA ILE A 390 10.19 -9.06 -13.89
C ILE A 390 11.50 -8.90 -13.11
N GLU A 391 12.37 -9.92 -13.16
CA GLU A 391 13.70 -9.89 -12.58
C GLU A 391 14.56 -8.72 -13.10
N GLU A 392 14.46 -8.37 -14.39
CA GLU A 392 15.20 -7.23 -14.94
C GLU A 392 14.73 -5.90 -14.32
N GLN A 393 13.42 -5.69 -14.17
CA GLN A 393 12.88 -4.51 -13.47
C GLN A 393 13.36 -4.47 -12.01
N ASN A 394 13.26 -5.61 -11.32
CA ASN A 394 13.70 -5.71 -9.93
C ASN A 394 15.20 -5.42 -9.80
N GLN A 395 16.03 -5.91 -10.71
CA GLN A 395 17.46 -5.64 -10.73
C GLN A 395 17.76 -4.15 -10.96
N LYS A 396 17.07 -3.49 -11.91
CA LYS A 396 17.20 -2.04 -12.12
C LYS A 396 16.86 -1.27 -10.84
N PHE A 397 15.76 -1.62 -10.17
CA PHE A 397 15.36 -0.99 -8.91
C PHE A 397 16.36 -1.24 -7.76
N PHE A 398 16.78 -2.49 -7.55
CA PHE A 398 17.69 -2.85 -6.46
C PHE A 398 19.15 -2.43 -6.70
N ALA A 399 19.51 -2.06 -7.93
CA ALA A 399 20.78 -1.40 -8.20
C ALA A 399 20.82 0.03 -7.63
N LEU A 400 19.66 0.63 -7.36
CA LEU A 400 19.53 1.90 -6.65
C LEU A 400 19.53 1.69 -5.14
N GLU A 401 19.82 2.75 -4.39
CA GLU A 401 19.81 2.72 -2.93
C GLU A 401 18.37 2.50 -2.42
N SER A 402 18.08 1.27 -2.00
CA SER A 402 16.75 0.82 -1.61
C SER A 402 16.79 0.01 -0.32
N PRO A 403 15.70 0.01 0.47
CA PRO A 403 15.68 -0.64 1.78
C PRO A 403 15.47 -2.15 1.61
N THR A 404 15.99 -2.93 2.55
CA THR A 404 15.69 -4.38 2.57
C THR A 404 14.27 -4.62 3.09
N LYS A 405 13.75 -5.81 2.82
CA LYS A 405 12.45 -6.26 3.35
C LYS A 405 12.41 -6.20 4.87
N GLU A 406 13.49 -6.64 5.53
CA GLU A 406 13.63 -6.64 6.99
C GLU A 406 13.65 -5.23 7.56
N PHE A 407 14.16 -4.26 6.81
CA PHE A 407 14.12 -2.86 7.21
C PHE A 407 12.68 -2.33 7.18
N ILE A 408 11.97 -2.52 6.06
CA ILE A 408 10.58 -2.04 5.91
C ILE A 408 9.65 -2.66 6.94
N ASP A 409 9.79 -3.97 7.21
CA ASP A 409 8.96 -4.68 8.18
C ASP A 409 9.12 -4.16 9.62
N LYS A 410 10.29 -3.60 9.95
CA LYS A 410 10.61 -3.14 11.31
C LYS A 410 10.53 -1.63 11.51
N PHE A 411 10.75 -0.87 10.44
CA PHE A 411 11.06 0.56 10.54
C PHE A 411 10.18 1.43 9.64
N ALA A 412 9.05 0.93 9.14
CA ALA A 412 8.09 1.72 8.37
C ALA A 412 7.54 2.90 9.17
N TYR A 413 7.14 3.98 8.47
CA TYR A 413 6.66 5.22 9.09
C TYR A 413 5.44 5.03 10.00
N ILE A 414 4.60 4.03 9.71
CA ILE A 414 3.42 3.71 10.52
C ILE A 414 3.77 3.51 12.01
N HIS A 415 4.96 3.00 12.31
CA HIS A 415 5.44 2.77 13.67
C HIS A 415 5.76 4.04 14.46
N ALA A 416 5.74 5.22 13.83
CA ALA A 416 5.79 6.48 14.57
C ALA A 416 4.43 6.89 15.14
N VAL A 417 3.34 6.24 14.71
CA VAL A 417 1.94 6.67 14.97
C VAL A 417 0.99 5.49 15.21
N ASP A 418 1.50 4.31 15.57
CA ASP A 418 0.69 3.11 15.81
C ASP A 418 0.38 2.86 17.29
N ASN A 419 0.82 3.76 18.18
CA ASN A 419 0.64 3.65 19.63
C ASN A 419 1.27 2.38 20.23
N ASP A 420 2.28 1.80 19.58
CA ASP A 420 3.05 0.70 20.14
C ASP A 420 4.47 1.18 20.50
N PRO A 421 4.81 1.29 21.80
CA PRO A 421 6.12 1.78 22.22
C PRO A 421 7.27 0.81 21.89
N LEU A 422 6.97 -0.40 21.39
CA LEU A 422 7.95 -1.41 21.00
C LEU A 422 8.33 -1.34 19.53
N THR A 423 7.61 -0.58 18.73
CA THR A 423 7.87 -0.37 17.31
C THR A 423 8.35 1.05 17.08
N CYS A 424 9.23 1.23 16.09
CA CYS A 424 9.75 2.56 15.78
C CYS A 424 9.92 2.74 14.28
N TRP A 425 9.57 3.91 13.76
CA TRP A 425 10.07 4.35 12.49
C TRP A 425 11.55 4.72 12.62
N ASN A 426 12.35 4.38 11.62
CA ASN A 426 13.75 4.79 11.51
C ASN A 426 13.98 5.38 10.12
N SER A 427 14.68 6.51 10.05
CA SER A 427 15.06 7.05 8.75
C SER A 427 16.04 6.10 8.07
N PHE A 428 15.75 5.75 6.81
CA PHE A 428 16.62 4.85 6.05
C PHE A 428 17.97 5.51 5.75
N LYS A 429 17.92 6.79 5.35
CA LYS A 429 19.11 7.65 5.18
C LYS A 429 19.31 8.54 6.40
N VAL A 430 20.53 9.04 6.56
CA VAL A 430 20.85 10.04 7.59
C VAL A 430 20.17 11.37 7.22
N PRO A 431 19.35 11.97 8.10
CA PRO A 431 18.61 13.18 7.77
C PRO A 431 19.53 14.35 7.40
N GLN A 432 19.18 15.03 6.33
CA GLN A 432 19.85 16.22 5.81
C GLN A 432 19.10 17.51 6.20
N VAL A 433 19.71 18.66 5.94
CA VAL A 433 19.03 19.96 6.12
C VAL A 433 17.80 20.02 5.22
N GLY A 434 16.65 20.40 5.78
CA GLY A 434 15.38 20.47 5.07
C GLY A 434 14.54 19.21 5.18
N ASP A 435 15.15 18.07 5.55
CA ASP A 435 14.40 16.84 5.79
C ASP A 435 13.42 17.02 6.94
N SER A 436 12.30 16.31 6.88
CA SER A 436 11.23 16.48 7.85
C SER A 436 10.39 15.23 8.07
N PHE A 437 9.74 15.19 9.24
CA PHE A 437 8.69 14.24 9.57
C PHE A 437 7.59 14.93 10.38
N GLY A 438 6.39 14.38 10.41
CA GLY A 438 5.24 15.10 10.94
C GLY A 438 3.91 14.36 10.85
N LEU A 439 2.85 15.13 11.08
CA LEU A 439 1.49 14.65 11.17
C LEU A 439 0.56 15.53 10.33
N GLN A 440 -0.41 14.88 9.72
CA GLN A 440 -1.56 15.50 9.07
C GLN A 440 -2.80 15.25 9.94
N PHE A 441 -3.56 16.30 10.20
CA PHE A 441 -4.75 16.28 11.03
C PHE A 441 -6.01 16.29 10.18
N VAL A 442 -6.98 15.47 10.61
CA VAL A 442 -8.34 15.47 10.05
C VAL A 442 -8.99 16.85 10.17
N LYS A 443 -8.76 17.54 11.30
CA LYS A 443 -9.30 18.87 11.59
C LYS A 443 -8.19 19.83 11.99
N ALA A 444 -8.36 21.10 11.64
CA ALA A 444 -7.45 22.15 12.07
C ALA A 444 -7.32 22.15 13.60
N THR A 445 -6.09 21.99 14.09
CA THR A 445 -5.82 21.72 15.50
C THR A 445 -4.84 22.76 16.05
N LEU A 446 -5.11 23.25 17.25
CA LEU A 446 -4.18 24.13 17.97
C LEU A 446 -3.08 23.29 18.62
N VAL A 447 -1.89 23.29 18.02
CA VAL A 447 -0.76 22.51 18.53
C VAL A 447 -0.02 23.29 19.62
N LYS A 448 -0.25 22.92 20.88
CA LYS A 448 0.44 23.51 22.05
C LYS A 448 1.61 22.68 22.54
N LYS A 449 1.50 21.35 22.39
CA LYS A 449 2.47 20.38 22.91
C LYS A 449 2.57 19.21 21.94
N PHE A 450 3.78 18.94 21.46
CA PHE A 450 4.10 17.82 20.60
C PHE A 450 5.16 16.95 21.29
N THR A 451 4.86 15.70 21.58
CA THR A 451 5.79 14.77 22.23
C THR A 451 6.34 13.80 21.19
N ILE A 452 7.65 13.55 21.25
CA ILE A 452 8.34 12.53 20.45
C ILE A 452 8.97 11.54 21.41
N VAL A 453 8.73 10.26 21.14
CA VAL A 453 9.33 9.14 21.88
C VAL A 453 10.26 8.40 20.95
N SER A 454 11.38 7.91 21.48
CA SER A 454 12.36 7.10 20.78
C SER A 454 12.86 5.99 21.71
N SER A 455 13.53 4.95 21.20
CA SER A 455 14.28 4.02 22.05
C SER A 455 15.68 4.55 22.36
N LYS A 456 16.13 5.54 21.58
CA LYS A 456 17.44 6.19 21.69
C LYS A 456 17.31 7.59 22.30
N SER A 457 18.43 8.12 22.79
CA SER A 457 18.46 9.48 23.33
C SER A 457 18.16 10.50 22.23
N LEU A 458 17.19 11.39 22.44
CA LEU A 458 16.80 12.48 21.54
C LEU A 458 17.54 13.80 21.83
N ALA A 459 18.35 13.87 22.89
CA ALA A 459 19.06 15.09 23.29
C ALA A 459 19.98 15.65 22.18
N HIS A 460 20.44 14.79 21.26
CA HIS A 460 21.26 15.19 20.12
C HIS A 460 20.52 16.01 19.06
N LEU A 461 19.19 16.11 19.15
CA LEU A 461 18.33 16.95 18.29
C LEU A 461 18.16 18.38 18.81
N ASP A 462 18.63 18.68 20.03
CA ASP A 462 18.51 20.01 20.60
C ASP A 462 19.20 21.06 19.72
N GLY A 463 18.49 22.14 19.39
CA GLY A 463 18.95 23.18 18.47
C GLY A 463 19.13 22.75 17.00
N LYS A 464 18.75 21.52 16.60
CA LYS A 464 18.89 21.00 15.23
C LYS A 464 17.58 20.87 14.47
N ILE A 465 16.46 21.25 15.09
CA ILE A 465 15.13 21.14 14.50
C ILE A 465 14.40 22.47 14.50
N SER A 466 13.41 22.57 13.62
CA SER A 466 12.39 23.61 13.60
C SER A 466 11.01 22.97 13.50
N VAL A 467 9.99 23.68 13.98
CA VAL A 467 8.60 23.24 13.90
C VAL A 467 7.88 24.14 12.92
N LEU A 468 7.22 23.55 11.93
CA LEU A 468 6.48 24.25 10.89
C LEU A 468 5.01 23.78 10.91
N GLY A 469 4.09 24.72 10.78
CA GLY A 469 2.66 24.44 10.59
C GLY A 469 2.19 24.89 9.22
N SER A 470 1.18 24.21 8.67
CA SER A 470 0.49 24.65 7.44
C SER A 470 -1.01 24.35 7.51
N ASP A 471 -1.75 24.95 6.58
CA ASP A 471 -3.12 24.55 6.28
C ASP A 471 -3.17 23.16 5.65
N TYR A 472 -4.34 22.75 5.17
CA TYR A 472 -4.56 21.43 4.63
C TYR A 472 -3.82 21.17 3.32
N SER A 473 -3.48 22.21 2.55
CA SER A 473 -2.78 22.07 1.25
C SER A 473 -1.36 21.57 1.47
N GLY A 474 -0.73 22.01 2.57
CA GLY A 474 0.67 21.72 2.83
C GLY A 474 1.64 22.39 1.84
N GLU A 475 1.19 23.36 1.04
CA GLU A 475 2.03 24.09 0.09
C GLU A 475 2.85 25.16 0.81
N ASP A 476 2.20 26.00 1.62
CA ASP A 476 2.83 27.06 2.39
C ASP A 476 3.05 26.67 3.86
N TRP A 477 4.29 26.80 4.32
CA TRP A 477 4.70 26.44 5.69
C TRP A 477 5.09 27.66 6.50
N THR A 478 4.47 27.81 7.67
CA THR A 478 4.77 28.88 8.62
C THR A 478 5.62 28.35 9.77
N PRO A 479 6.75 29.01 10.08
CA PRO A 479 7.52 28.69 11.27
C PRO A 479 6.71 28.91 12.55
N CYS A 480 6.67 27.90 13.40
CA CYS A 480 6.09 27.99 14.74
C CYS A 480 7.21 28.18 15.77
N TYR A 481 6.97 29.09 16.72
CA TYR A 481 7.84 29.19 17.88
C TYR A 481 7.77 27.89 18.68
N HIS A 482 8.92 27.40 19.15
CA HIS A 482 8.94 26.22 19.99
C HIS A 482 10.06 26.28 21.04
N THR A 483 9.86 25.56 22.14
CA THR A 483 10.94 25.21 23.07
C THR A 483 10.98 23.70 23.26
N ALA A 484 12.18 23.13 23.26
CA ALA A 484 12.39 21.71 23.49
C ALA A 484 12.74 21.44 24.95
N ARG A 485 12.13 20.42 25.53
CA ARG A 485 12.50 19.86 26.84
C ARG A 485 12.67 18.36 26.71
N PHE A 486 13.54 17.80 27.54
CA PHE A 486 13.82 16.37 27.57
C PHE A 486 13.51 15.82 28.96
N PRO A 487 12.23 15.53 29.28
CA PRO A 487 11.86 14.95 30.58
C PRO A 487 12.63 13.66 30.88
N HIS A 488 12.90 12.90 29.81
CA HIS A 488 13.75 11.72 29.81
C HIS A 488 14.66 11.78 28.58
N ALA A 489 15.80 11.08 28.61
CA ALA A 489 16.74 11.08 27.48
C ALA A 489 16.07 10.66 26.16
N HIS A 490 15.10 9.75 26.22
CA HIS A 490 14.41 9.15 25.09
C HIS A 490 13.05 9.81 24.76
N THR A 491 12.74 10.94 25.40
CA THR A 491 11.49 11.68 25.19
C THR A 491 11.79 13.16 24.98
N MET A 492 11.32 13.70 23.87
CA MET A 492 11.40 15.14 23.59
C MET A 492 9.99 15.72 23.62
N VAL A 493 9.80 16.79 24.38
CA VAL A 493 8.56 17.55 24.44
C VAL A 493 8.82 18.91 23.83
N LEU A 494 8.08 19.23 22.77
CA LEU A 494 8.08 20.52 22.12
C LEU A 494 6.86 21.30 22.60
N GLU A 495 7.08 22.40 23.31
CA GLU A 495 6.03 23.40 23.57
C GLU A 495 5.97 24.30 22.34
N VAL A 496 4.86 24.25 21.60
CA VAL A 496 4.70 24.86 20.28
C VAL A 496 3.69 26.01 20.34
N SER A 497 4.00 27.09 19.63
CA SER A 497 3.11 28.23 19.43
C SER A 497 3.23 28.74 17.99
N CYS A 498 2.22 28.47 17.17
CA CYS A 498 2.13 28.99 15.81
C CYS A 498 1.40 30.33 15.82
N SER A 499 2.03 31.38 15.29
CA SER A 499 1.37 32.69 15.12
C SER A 499 0.29 32.59 14.03
N PRO A 500 -0.82 33.34 14.17
CA PRO A 500 -1.78 33.46 13.07
C PRO A 500 -1.09 33.94 11.80
N ALA A 501 -1.34 33.22 10.71
CA ALA A 501 -0.83 33.53 9.37
C ALA A 501 -1.96 33.29 8.34
N PRO A 502 -1.83 33.76 7.10
CA PRO A 502 -2.85 33.54 6.06
C PRO A 502 -3.23 32.05 5.90
N ASN A 503 -2.23 31.17 5.91
CA ASN A 503 -2.35 29.71 5.85
C ASN A 503 -2.51 29.04 7.24
N LEU A 504 -2.61 29.81 8.32
CA LEU A 504 -2.84 29.31 9.69
C LEU A 504 -3.82 30.23 10.43
N PRO A 505 -5.11 30.25 10.03
CA PRO A 505 -6.09 31.11 10.67
C PRO A 505 -6.18 30.76 12.16
N LYS A 506 -6.02 31.78 13.02
CA LYS A 506 -6.02 31.65 14.49
C LYS A 506 -4.90 30.72 15.03
N GLY A 507 -3.86 30.45 14.25
CA GLY A 507 -2.77 29.53 14.63
C GLY A 507 -3.18 28.05 14.63
N LEU A 508 -4.32 27.69 14.01
CA LEU A 508 -4.74 26.31 13.85
C LEU A 508 -4.03 25.69 12.64
N ALA A 509 -3.38 24.55 12.85
CA ALA A 509 -2.66 23.83 11.81
C ALA A 509 -3.42 22.58 11.37
N HIS A 510 -3.40 22.29 10.08
CA HIS A 510 -3.83 21.00 9.53
C HIS A 510 -2.67 20.05 9.34
N ASN A 511 -1.47 20.57 9.07
CA ASN A 511 -0.26 19.78 9.09
C ASN A 511 0.75 20.40 10.05
N ILE A 512 1.51 19.54 10.73
CA ILE A 512 2.69 19.97 11.47
C ILE A 512 3.86 19.09 11.08
N LYS A 513 5.01 19.70 10.85
CA LYS A 513 6.25 18.96 10.61
C LYS A 513 7.40 19.50 11.43
N ILE A 514 8.28 18.59 11.80
CA ILE A 514 9.57 18.85 12.41
C ILE A 514 10.58 18.76 11.29
N GLN A 515 11.24 19.87 10.99
CA GLN A 515 12.24 19.97 9.94
C GLN A 515 13.63 20.12 10.53
N PHE A 516 14.58 19.33 10.04
CA PHE A 516 15.99 19.43 10.41
C PHE A 516 16.60 20.70 9.83
N VAL A 517 17.16 21.55 10.68
CA VAL A 517 17.91 22.76 10.27
C VAL A 517 19.41 22.51 10.19
N GLN A 518 19.85 21.32 10.62
CA GLN A 518 21.22 20.83 10.51
C GLN A 518 21.21 19.36 10.11
N ALA A 519 22.16 18.95 9.27
CA ALA A 519 22.34 17.53 8.96
C ALA A 519 22.71 16.76 10.23
N LEU A 520 22.19 15.53 10.35
CA LEU A 520 22.55 14.64 11.44
C LEU A 520 23.76 13.77 11.08
N GLU A 521 24.38 13.16 12.09
CA GLU A 521 25.47 12.20 11.89
C GLU A 521 24.96 10.75 11.78
N LYS A 522 23.71 10.51 12.18
CA LYS A 522 23.09 9.19 12.28
C LYS A 522 21.61 9.27 11.90
N SER A 523 21.02 8.12 11.61
CA SER A 523 19.58 8.02 11.37
C SER A 523 18.79 8.46 12.60
N VAL A 524 17.58 8.99 12.37
CA VAL A 524 16.64 9.35 13.42
C VAL A 524 15.64 8.22 13.63
N GLU A 525 15.28 7.96 14.88
CA GLU A 525 14.32 6.94 15.26
C GLU A 525 13.19 7.56 16.09
N VAL A 526 11.94 7.26 15.72
CA VAL A 526 10.73 7.73 16.40
C VAL A 526 9.81 6.54 16.64
N CYS A 527 9.57 6.25 17.90
CA CYS A 527 8.68 5.17 18.36
C CYS A 527 7.29 5.67 18.75
N GLY A 528 7.04 6.98 18.65
CA GLY A 528 5.74 7.56 18.95
C GLY A 528 5.75 9.07 18.78
N MET A 529 4.65 9.60 18.25
CA MET A 529 4.34 11.02 18.22
C MET A 529 2.98 11.27 18.85
N GLU A 530 2.91 12.19 19.81
CA GLU A 530 1.69 12.50 20.55
C GLU A 530 1.40 14.01 20.59
N LEU A 531 0.12 14.36 20.65
CA LEU A 531 -0.35 15.73 20.77
C LEU A 531 -1.12 15.94 22.05
N GLY A 532 -0.55 16.69 22.99
CA GLY A 532 -1.24 17.07 24.23
C GLY A 532 -1.72 15.89 25.09
N GLY A 533 -1.10 14.71 24.98
CA GLY A 533 -1.52 13.48 25.66
C GLY A 533 -2.61 12.68 24.94
N MET A 534 -3.03 13.11 23.74
CA MET A 534 -3.72 12.24 22.81
C MET A 534 -2.68 11.36 22.11
N ILE A 535 -2.88 10.05 22.22
CA ILE A 535 -2.15 9.11 21.39
C ILE A 535 -2.95 8.91 20.10
N LEU A 536 -2.30 9.10 18.96
CA LEU A 536 -2.92 9.05 17.64
C LEU A 536 -3.13 7.61 17.16
#